data_AF-A0A920J5E0-F1
#
_entry.id   AF-A0A920J5E0-F1
#
_cell.length_a   1.000
_cell.length_b   1.000
_cell.length_c   1.000
_cell.angle_alpha   90.00
_cell.angle_beta   90.00
_cell.angle_gamma   90.00
#
_symmetry.space_group_name_H-M   'P 1'
#
loop_
_entity.id
_entity.type
_entity.pdbx_description
1 polymer ?
#
loop_
_entity_poly.entity_id
_entity_poly.type
_entity_poly.pdbx_seq_one_letter_code
_entity_poly.pdbx_strand_id
1 'polypeptide(L)' 'MEKNLHLFPGVIDDQVHFREPGLNDKGCIKTESLAGVAGGTTSFMEMPNVIPPTLSKDLWKKKIK' A
#
# COMPACT_ATOMS: atom_id res chain seq x y z
N MET A 1 0.38 1.47 -29.87
CA MET A 1 -0.19 2.27 -28.77
C MET A 1 -1.58 2.69 -29.20
N GLU A 2 -2.59 2.48 -28.36
CA GLU A 2 -3.94 2.98 -28.67
C GLU A 2 -3.91 4.50 -28.81
N LYS A 3 -4.62 5.02 -29.81
CA LYS A 3 -4.68 6.47 -30.06
C LYS A 3 -5.51 7.14 -28.96
N ASN A 4 -5.04 8.29 -28.46
CA ASN A 4 -5.65 9.12 -27.42
C ASN A 4 -5.48 8.64 -25.95
N LEU A 5 -4.52 7.76 -25.67
CA LEU A 5 -4.11 7.50 -24.29
C LEU A 5 -2.99 8.46 -23.85
N HIS A 6 -3.05 8.89 -22.60
CA HIS A 6 -1.99 9.68 -21.97
C HIS A 6 -1.07 8.77 -21.16
N LEU A 7 0.24 8.99 -21.29
CA LEU A 7 1.24 8.34 -20.45
C LEU A 7 1.64 9.29 -19.33
N PHE A 8 1.36 8.89 -18.10
CA PHE A 8 1.79 9.59 -16.90
C PHE A 8 2.81 8.73 -16.13
N PRO A 9 3.69 9.34 -15.32
CA PRO A 9 4.40 8.58 -14.29
C PRO A 9 3.39 7.94 -13.34
N GLY A 10 3.75 6.80 -12.75
CA GLY A 10 2.92 6.17 -11.75
C GLY A 10 2.73 7.05 -10.52
N VAL A 11 1.53 7.01 -9.94
CA VAL A 11 1.20 7.81 -8.75
C VAL A 11 1.97 7.27 -7.55
N ILE A 12 2.44 8.18 -6.70
CA ILE A 12 3.02 7.90 -5.38
C ILE A 12 2.00 8.38 -4.34
N ASP A 13 1.47 7.44 -3.57
CA ASP A 13 0.46 7.71 -2.54
C ASP A 13 1.14 7.73 -1.16
N ASP A 14 1.28 8.91 -0.56
CA ASP A 14 1.98 9.07 0.72
C ASP A 14 1.13 8.66 1.93
N GLN A 15 -0.15 8.31 1.75
CA GLN A 15 -1.05 8.04 2.85
C GLN A 15 -2.01 6.87 2.57
N VAL A 16 -1.54 5.65 2.81
CA VAL A 16 -2.39 4.44 2.72
C VAL A 16 -2.56 3.70 4.04
N HIS A 17 -3.62 2.91 4.12
CA HIS A 17 -3.92 2.05 5.26
C HIS A 17 -4.24 0.63 4.79
N PHE A 18 -3.22 -0.22 4.68
CA PHE A 18 -3.40 -1.59 4.16
C PHE A 18 -3.82 -2.63 5.20
N ARG A 19 -4.01 -2.20 6.46
CA ARG A 19 -4.66 -2.97 7.54
C ARG A 19 -3.96 -4.28 7.95
N GLU A 20 -2.75 -4.49 7.47
CA GLU A 20 -1.93 -5.66 7.81
C GLU A 20 -0.69 -5.23 8.62
N PRO A 21 -0.38 -5.88 9.75
CA PRO A 21 -1.06 -7.02 10.37
C PRO A 21 -2.29 -6.65 11.25
N GLY A 22 -3.13 -7.66 11.51
CA GLY A 22 -4.09 -7.67 12.62
C GLY A 22 -5.47 -7.07 12.33
N LEU A 23 -5.68 -6.47 11.15
CA LEU A 23 -6.97 -5.95 10.69
C LEU A 23 -7.29 -6.45 9.26
N ASN A 24 -6.85 -7.68 8.95
CA ASN A 24 -6.90 -8.27 7.61
C ASN A 24 -8.33 -8.49 7.06
N ASP A 25 -9.35 -8.46 7.92
CA ASP A 25 -10.77 -8.46 7.56
C ASP A 25 -11.17 -7.20 6.76
N LYS A 26 -10.42 -6.11 6.91
CA LYS A 26 -10.65 -4.82 6.25
C LYS A 26 -9.79 -4.59 5.01
N GLY A 27 -8.77 -5.42 4.78
CA GLY A 27 -7.80 -5.29 3.69
C GLY A 27 -6.43 -5.85 4.08
N CYS A 28 -5.59 -6.11 3.09
CA CYS A 28 -4.21 -6.54 3.31
C CYS A 28 -3.28 -5.95 2.24
N ILE A 29 -1.96 -6.04 2.44
CA ILE A 29 -0.98 -5.47 1.50
C ILE A 29 -1.23 -5.99 0.08
N LYS A 30 -1.60 -7.27 -0.06
CA LYS A 30 -1.89 -7.88 -1.36
C LYS A 30 -3.14 -7.31 -2.03
N THR A 31 -4.27 -7.23 -1.33
CA THR A 31 -5.53 -6.76 -1.94
C THR A 31 -5.47 -5.28 -2.28
N GLU A 32 -4.93 -4.48 -1.36
CA GLU A 32 -4.92 -3.03 -1.52
C GLU A 32 -3.87 -2.56 -2.53
N SER A 33 -2.70 -3.24 -2.62
CA SER A 33 -1.73 -2.93 -3.68
C SER A 33 -2.24 -3.28 -5.08
N LEU A 34 -3.05 -4.34 -5.22
CA LEU A 34 -3.73 -4.67 -6.48
C LEU A 34 -4.77 -3.61 -6.85
N ALA A 35 -5.51 -3.09 -5.88
CA ALA A 35 -6.40 -1.94 -6.10
C ALA A 35 -5.61 -0.69 -6.50
N GLY A 36 -4.46 -0.45 -5.85
CA GLY A 36 -3.55 0.66 -6.15
C GLY A 36 -3.05 0.64 -7.60
N VAL A 37 -2.54 -0.50 -8.09
CA VAL A 37 -2.06 -0.60 -9.48
C VAL A 37 -3.19 -0.43 -10.50
N ALA A 38 -4.39 -0.93 -10.21
CA ALA A 38 -5.57 -0.70 -11.05
C ALA A 38 -5.95 0.79 -11.11
N GLY A 39 -5.67 1.55 -10.05
CA GLY A 39 -5.85 3.01 -9.99
C GLY A 39 -4.67 3.84 -10.52
N GLY A 40 -3.57 3.20 -10.96
CA GLY A 40 -2.37 3.89 -11.45
C GLY A 40 -1.34 4.24 -10.37
N THR A 41 -1.54 3.80 -9.13
CA THR A 41 -0.55 3.93 -8.04
C THR A 41 0.53 2.87 -8.18
N THR A 42 1.79 3.31 -8.10
CA THR A 42 2.97 2.45 -8.26
C THR A 42 3.90 2.43 -7.06
N SER A 43 3.70 3.35 -6.11
CA SER A 43 4.42 3.41 -4.84
C SER A 43 3.51 3.96 -3.76
N PHE A 44 3.70 3.50 -2.53
CA PHE A 44 2.86 3.91 -1.41
C PHE A 44 3.66 4.02 -0.10
N MET A 45 3.17 4.82 0.84
CA MET A 45 3.65 4.88 2.23
C MET A 45 2.52 4.49 3.17
N GLU A 46 2.70 3.37 3.87
CA GLU A 46 1.67 2.82 4.75
C GLU A 46 1.74 3.40 6.16
N MET A 47 0.58 3.79 6.69
CA MET A 47 0.47 4.41 8.01
C MET A 47 0.59 3.38 9.14
N PRO A 48 1.24 3.72 10.27
CA PRO A 48 1.68 2.74 11.27
C PRO A 48 0.56 2.18 12.18
N ASN A 49 -0.69 2.55 11.99
CA ASN A 49 -1.85 2.26 12.85
C ASN A 49 -2.51 0.89 12.57
N VAL A 50 -1.68 -0.14 12.49
CA VAL A 50 -2.05 -1.57 12.42
C VAL A 50 -1.93 -2.23 13.80
N ILE A 51 -2.16 -3.55 13.91
CA ILE A 51 -2.11 -4.27 15.19
C ILE A 51 -1.09 -5.42 15.10
N PRO A 52 0.06 -5.33 15.82
CA PRO A 52 0.54 -4.19 16.63
C PRO A 52 0.97 -3.00 15.75
N PRO A 53 0.95 -1.76 16.28
CA PRO A 53 1.32 -0.58 15.50
C PRO A 53 2.82 -0.54 15.18
N THR A 54 3.19 -0.06 14.00
CA THR A 54 4.57 -0.07 13.48
C THR A 54 5.41 1.05 14.11
N LEU A 55 5.73 0.93 15.39
CA LEU A 55 6.43 1.97 16.18
C LEU A 55 7.89 1.63 16.51
N SER A 56 8.41 0.51 15.99
CA SER A 56 9.81 0.11 16.19
C SER A 56 10.38 -0.54 14.94
N LYS A 57 11.72 -0.51 14.82
CA LYS A 57 12.44 -1.14 13.70
C LYS A 57 12.17 -2.65 13.62
N ASP A 58 11.96 -3.32 14.75
CA ASP A 58 11.68 -4.75 14.77
C ASP A 58 10.26 -5.08 14.29
N LEU A 59 9.26 -4.25 14.65
CA LEU A 59 7.91 -4.39 14.13
C LEU A 59 7.87 -4.08 12.63
N TRP A 60 8.59 -3.05 12.18
CA TRP A 60 8.75 -2.75 10.76
C TRP A 60 9.38 -3.93 10.01
N LYS A 61 10.49 -4.48 10.50
CA LYS A 61 11.15 -5.66 9.90
C LYS A 61 10.24 -6.89 9.84
N LYS A 62 9.37 -7.10 10.83
CA LYS A 62 8.41 -8.21 10.83
C LYS A 62 7.32 -8.02 9.77
N LYS A 63 6.97 -6.78 9.46
CA LYS A 63 5.94 -6.43 8.48
C LYS A 63 6.43 -6.54 7.03
N ILE A 64 7.67 -6.16 6.78
CA ILE A 64 8.25 -6.14 5.42
C ILE A 64 8.93 -7.45 5.00
N LYS A 65 9.05 -8.42 5.92
CA LYS A 65 9.59 -9.75 5.65
C LYS A 65 8.50 -10.67 5.15
#